data_AF-A0A955ND03-F1
#
_entry.id   AF-A0A955ND03-F1
#
_cell.length_a   1.000
_cell.length_b   1.000
_cell.length_c   1.000
_cell.angle_alpha   90.00
_cell.angle_beta   90.00
_cell.angle_gamma   90.00
#
_symmetry.space_group_name_H-M   'P 1'
#
loop_
_entity.id
_entity.type
_entity.pdbx_description
1 polymer ?
#
loop_
_entity_poly.entity_id
_entity_poly.type
_entity_poly.pdbx_seq_one_letter_code
_entity_poly.pdbx_strand_id
1 'polypeptide(L)'
;MNDTSPQFPIPGPQTGERTERYVSTFLVTVLVVFAAFFLYHAARTILYPYTVDYGEGFLLNQGNELAHLRSPYQPLDEPPWLVANYPPVYPALLAIGIKAFGIQYYFGRALSLFGILVAGYCLYAMTRDQTGNRLAAWVSLLVWLGSYPVYAWGPYHRVDSVGIGFEALGLLFLMKRERLTLSILFFLLALYCRQTLWMAPLAGYFYLRRMDGPRFAARWFGKLLVLGGGIFLILTLLTGGEFFRHLVSYNANPYHIKDVWRNAHNGLFLTMLLPTLFLIYTLVRVISTGKWDLLGYCIPFSILTFFLVGKLGSAVNYLFEIALVSAWATGVVIAEAQYHIPKGNPLRLMPALFLGVGICFPLHVPHFYNQWSINDWAGTPISSSRVMTDELAYRLKEIEEPVLSQDAGLSLMTGHKLVWQPFIMTQLHQQKRWNQEPLLEMIRNKEFKALVLPINFELDTNLSEFGLWWTQFDEEMVETIRTHYRVAPRINPAANRGQDPRWVWGYHSPFGTNYLYFPK
;
A
#
# COMPACT_ATOMS: atom_id res chain seq x y z
N MET A 1 81.61 -6.25 -1.30
CA MET A 1 80.34 -6.98 -1.22
C MET A 1 79.36 -6.10 -0.45
N ASN A 2 78.62 -5.25 -1.16
CA ASN A 2 77.51 -4.49 -0.59
C ASN A 2 76.24 -5.04 -1.23
N ASP A 3 75.44 -5.73 -0.42
CA ASP A 3 74.11 -6.20 -0.76
C ASP A 3 73.15 -5.00 -0.69
N THR A 4 72.90 -4.39 -1.84
CA THR A 4 71.85 -3.37 -2.02
C THR A 4 70.71 -4.00 -2.81
N SER A 5 69.98 -4.90 -2.16
CA SER A 5 68.66 -5.31 -2.63
C SER A 5 67.63 -4.29 -2.13
N PRO A 6 66.92 -3.56 -3.02
CA PRO A 6 65.86 -2.66 -2.58
C PRO A 6 64.70 -3.50 -2.03
N GLN A 7 64.41 -3.34 -0.73
CA GLN A 7 63.16 -3.80 -0.15
C GLN A 7 62.02 -3.03 -0.83
N PHE A 8 61.29 -3.69 -1.74
CA PHE A 8 60.03 -3.18 -2.23
C PHE A 8 59.09 -3.00 -1.03
N PRO A 9 58.49 -1.82 -0.83
CA PRO A 9 57.51 -1.64 0.23
C PRO A 9 56.34 -2.59 -0.06
N ILE A 10 56.01 -3.43 0.91
CA ILE A 10 54.75 -4.19 0.90
C ILE A 10 53.65 -3.14 0.74
N PRO A 11 52.85 -3.16 -0.35
CA PRO A 11 51.83 -2.15 -0.53
C PRO A 11 50.85 -2.27 0.63
N GLY A 12 50.82 -1.23 1.48
CA GLY A 12 49.74 -1.07 2.45
C GLY A 12 48.39 -1.05 1.73
N PRO A 13 47.27 -1.37 2.42
CA PRO A 13 45.96 -1.40 1.79
C PRO A 13 45.71 -0.10 1.01
N GLN A 14 45.50 -0.23 -0.30
CA GLN A 14 45.35 0.90 -1.21
C GLN A 14 44.26 1.82 -0.65
N THR A 15 44.52 3.13 -0.56
CA THR A 15 43.61 4.13 0.02
C THR A 15 42.17 4.03 -0.51
N GLY A 16 42.01 3.60 -1.77
CA GLY A 16 40.72 3.30 -2.39
C GLY A 16 39.91 2.18 -1.71
N GLU A 17 40.54 1.11 -1.23
CA GLU A 17 39.84 0.00 -0.55
C GLU A 17 39.28 0.43 0.81
N ARG A 18 39.99 1.30 1.53
CA ARG A 18 39.49 1.88 2.79
C ARG A 18 38.25 2.74 2.54
N THR A 19 38.31 3.64 1.56
CA THR A 19 37.18 4.50 1.18
C THR A 19 35.97 3.68 0.74
N GLU A 20 36.16 2.64 -0.08
CA GLU A 20 35.07 1.76 -0.51
C GLU A 20 34.39 1.04 0.66
N ARG A 21 35.19 0.56 1.62
CA ARG A 21 34.67 -0.08 2.82
C ARG A 21 33.88 0.89 3.68
N TYR A 22 34.36 2.13 3.86
CA TYR A 22 33.65 3.15 4.63
C TYR A 22 32.32 3.53 3.98
N VAL A 23 32.30 3.77 2.66
CA VAL A 23 31.06 4.11 1.93
C VAL A 23 30.06 2.95 1.98
N SER A 24 30.51 1.72 1.76
CA SER A 24 29.64 0.53 1.84
C SER A 24 29.08 0.33 3.24
N THR A 25 29.91 0.53 4.27
CA THR A 25 29.48 0.42 5.68
C THR A 25 28.48 1.51 6.02
N PHE A 26 28.76 2.76 5.65
CA PHE A 26 27.85 3.88 5.85
C PHE A 26 26.50 3.64 5.17
N LEU A 27 26.52 3.19 3.90
CA LEU A 27 25.31 2.89 3.15
C LEU A 27 24.45 1.81 3.84
N VAL A 28 25.08 0.69 4.22
CA VAL A 28 24.38 -0.40 4.91
C VAL A 28 23.83 0.08 6.25
N THR A 29 24.60 0.86 7.02
CA THR A 29 24.14 1.42 8.29
C THR A 29 22.91 2.31 8.10
N VAL A 30 22.94 3.23 7.12
CA VAL A 30 21.79 4.08 6.80
C VAL A 30 20.58 3.21 6.43
N LEU A 31 20.76 2.26 5.52
CA LEU A 31 19.71 1.34 5.10
C LEU A 31 19.11 0.52 6.25
N VAL A 32 19.94 0.06 7.19
CA VAL A 32 19.49 -0.64 8.41
C VAL A 32 18.68 0.28 9.32
N VAL A 33 19.09 1.55 9.48
CA VAL A 33 18.34 2.54 10.27
C VAL A 33 16.95 2.78 9.65
N PHE A 34 16.84 2.90 8.33
CA PHE A 34 15.55 3.05 7.65
C PHE A 34 14.66 1.82 7.80
N ALA A 35 15.23 0.63 7.62
CA ALA A 35 14.52 -0.62 7.88
C ALA A 35 14.04 -0.68 9.34
N ALA A 36 14.83 -0.22 10.30
CA ALA A 36 14.44 -0.14 11.71
C ALA A 36 13.29 0.86 11.93
N PHE A 37 13.30 2.03 11.27
CA PHE A 37 12.17 2.97 11.31
C PHE A 37 10.90 2.37 10.73
N PHE A 38 11.00 1.66 9.60
CA PHE A 38 9.86 0.92 9.04
C PHE A 38 9.33 -0.12 10.02
N LEU A 39 10.20 -0.93 10.62
CA LEU A 39 9.78 -1.96 11.58
C LEU A 39 9.16 -1.34 12.84
N TYR A 40 9.68 -0.21 13.32
CA TYR A 40 9.07 0.56 14.40
C TYR A 40 7.67 1.05 14.00
N HIS A 41 7.54 1.69 12.83
CA HIS A 41 6.26 2.16 12.30
C HIS A 41 5.27 0.99 12.18
N ALA A 42 5.68 -0.13 11.58
CA ALA A 42 4.87 -1.33 11.43
C ALA A 42 4.42 -1.91 12.78
N ALA A 43 5.31 -2.00 13.78
CA ALA A 43 4.97 -2.49 15.11
C ALA A 43 3.94 -1.58 15.81
N ARG A 44 4.13 -0.26 15.73
CA ARG A 44 3.18 0.72 16.27
C ARG A 44 1.82 0.64 15.59
N THR A 45 1.81 0.47 14.27
CA THR A 45 0.60 0.32 13.46
C THR A 45 -0.11 -1.00 13.76
N ILE A 46 0.58 -2.13 13.86
CA ILE A 46 -0.04 -3.43 14.22
C ILE A 46 -0.71 -3.38 15.59
N LEU A 47 -0.07 -2.72 16.57
CA LEU A 47 -0.58 -2.63 17.94
C LEU A 47 -1.69 -1.59 18.13
N TYR A 48 -1.96 -0.76 17.12
CA TYR A 48 -3.00 0.25 17.18
C TYR A 48 -4.38 -0.40 16.96
N PRO A 49 -5.33 -0.33 17.91
CA PRO A 49 -6.56 -1.13 17.84
C PRO A 49 -7.65 -0.55 16.92
N TYR A 50 -7.43 0.62 16.32
CA TYR A 50 -8.39 1.31 15.45
C TYR A 50 -7.85 1.50 14.04
N THR A 51 -8.68 2.04 13.15
CA THR A 51 -8.31 2.27 11.75
C THR A 51 -7.17 3.29 11.63
N VAL A 52 -6.20 3.02 10.76
CA VAL A 52 -5.15 3.97 10.32
C VAL A 52 -5.37 4.39 8.87
N ASP A 53 -6.13 3.62 8.09
CA ASP A 53 -6.55 3.99 6.74
C ASP A 53 -8.06 3.74 6.58
N TYR A 54 -8.73 4.60 5.81
CA TYR A 54 -10.17 4.54 5.54
C TYR A 54 -10.61 3.16 5.02
N GLY A 55 -9.78 2.52 4.19
CA GLY A 55 -10.10 1.26 3.55
C GLY A 55 -9.97 0.03 4.43
N GLU A 56 -9.36 0.11 5.61
CA GLU A 56 -9.13 -1.05 6.48
C GLU A 56 -10.43 -1.59 7.06
N GLY A 57 -11.33 -0.72 7.54
CA GLY A 57 -12.62 -1.13 8.11
C GLY A 57 -13.51 -1.88 7.10
N PHE A 58 -13.57 -1.41 5.85
CA PHE A 58 -14.35 -2.10 4.81
C PHE A 58 -13.75 -3.46 4.43
N LEU A 59 -12.43 -3.60 4.40
CA LEU A 59 -11.78 -4.91 4.18
C LEU A 59 -12.00 -5.87 5.35
N LEU A 60 -11.93 -5.37 6.59
CA LEU A 60 -12.25 -6.14 7.78
C LEU A 60 -13.70 -6.64 7.73
N ASN A 61 -14.65 -5.81 7.28
CA ASN A 61 -16.04 -6.23 7.06
C ASN A 61 -16.14 -7.34 6.01
N GLN A 62 -15.46 -7.23 4.86
CA GLN A 62 -15.46 -8.27 3.84
C GLN A 62 -14.94 -9.61 4.40
N GLY A 63 -13.90 -9.56 5.22
CA GLY A 63 -13.42 -10.74 5.96
C GLY A 63 -14.46 -11.28 6.95
N ASN A 64 -15.18 -10.40 7.65
CA ASN A 64 -16.22 -10.76 8.60
C ASN A 64 -17.41 -11.45 7.92
N GLU A 65 -17.83 -10.96 6.75
CA GLU A 65 -18.87 -11.60 5.93
C GLU A 65 -18.45 -13.02 5.54
N LEU A 66 -17.24 -13.18 5.00
CA LEU A 66 -16.70 -14.50 4.65
C LEU A 66 -16.51 -15.42 5.86
N ALA A 67 -16.16 -14.88 7.02
CA ALA A 67 -16.07 -15.65 8.26
C ALA A 67 -17.42 -16.28 8.65
N HIS A 68 -18.52 -15.60 8.32
CA HIS A 68 -19.89 -16.08 8.52
C HIS A 68 -20.51 -16.73 7.27
N LEU A 69 -19.68 -17.12 6.29
CA LEU A 69 -20.12 -17.76 5.04
C LEU A 69 -21.10 -16.92 4.21
N ARG A 70 -21.05 -15.59 4.35
CA ARG A 70 -21.80 -14.64 3.53
C ARG A 70 -20.90 -14.05 2.44
N SER A 71 -21.47 -13.79 1.28
CA SER A 71 -20.74 -13.14 0.18
C SER A 71 -20.50 -11.66 0.55
N PRO A 72 -19.28 -11.12 0.38
CA PRO A 72 -19.03 -9.68 0.47
C PRO A 72 -19.49 -8.94 -0.80
N TYR A 73 -19.80 -9.66 -1.88
CA TYR A 73 -20.33 -9.11 -3.14
C TYR A 73 -21.86 -9.23 -3.09
N GLN A 74 -22.53 -8.13 -2.74
CA GLN A 74 -23.97 -8.05 -2.52
C GLN A 74 -24.57 -6.95 -3.39
N PRO A 75 -25.80 -7.11 -3.90
CA PRO A 75 -26.47 -6.06 -4.67
C PRO A 75 -26.56 -4.73 -3.90
N LEU A 76 -26.54 -3.60 -4.63
CA LEU A 76 -26.61 -2.26 -4.05
C LEU A 76 -28.02 -1.65 -4.08
N ASP A 77 -29.05 -2.47 -4.33
CA ASP A 77 -30.45 -2.03 -4.41
C ASP A 77 -30.99 -1.60 -3.03
N GLU A 78 -30.51 -2.23 -1.97
CA GLU A 78 -30.91 -2.00 -0.57
C GLU A 78 -29.66 -1.90 0.34
N PRO A 79 -29.77 -1.27 1.52
CA PRO A 79 -28.65 -1.24 2.46
C PRO A 79 -28.30 -2.65 2.96
N PRO A 80 -27.02 -2.95 3.24
CA PRO A 80 -25.93 -1.98 3.31
C PRO A 80 -25.28 -1.71 1.94
N TRP A 81 -25.11 -0.42 1.61
CA TRP A 81 -24.51 0.03 0.34
C TRP A 81 -22.99 -0.01 0.41
N LEU A 82 -22.42 -1.21 0.30
CA LEU A 82 -20.98 -1.48 0.44
C LEU A 82 -20.42 -2.13 -0.82
N VAL A 83 -19.27 -1.63 -1.29
CA VAL A 83 -18.61 -2.18 -2.48
C VAL A 83 -17.34 -2.94 -2.08
N ALA A 84 -17.40 -4.27 -2.17
CA ALA A 84 -16.21 -5.12 -2.16
C ALA A 84 -15.34 -4.99 -3.43
N ASN A 85 -14.55 -3.92 -3.52
CA ASN A 85 -13.75 -3.58 -4.71
C ASN A 85 -12.46 -4.39 -4.91
N TYR A 86 -12.23 -5.41 -4.07
CA TYR A 86 -11.07 -6.30 -4.14
C TYR A 86 -11.47 -7.77 -4.30
N PRO A 87 -10.63 -8.60 -4.96
CA PRO A 87 -10.86 -10.02 -5.04
C PRO A 87 -10.64 -10.73 -3.68
N PRO A 88 -11.09 -11.99 -3.54
CA PRO A 88 -11.40 -12.55 -2.23
C PRO A 88 -10.22 -13.15 -1.46
N VAL A 89 -9.01 -13.24 -2.03
CA VAL A 89 -7.90 -13.94 -1.34
C VAL A 89 -7.54 -13.26 -0.02
N TYR A 90 -7.37 -11.94 -0.03
CA TYR A 90 -7.06 -11.22 1.21
C TYR A 90 -8.23 -11.24 2.21
N PRO A 91 -9.49 -10.89 1.83
CA PRO A 91 -10.64 -11.07 2.71
C PRO A 91 -10.79 -12.50 3.27
N ALA A 92 -10.50 -13.54 2.49
CA ALA A 92 -10.55 -14.93 2.95
C ALA A 92 -9.46 -15.23 4.00
N LEU A 93 -8.26 -14.67 3.85
CA LEU A 93 -7.23 -14.76 4.89
C LEU A 93 -7.66 -14.02 6.16
N LEU A 94 -8.30 -12.86 6.04
CA LEU A 94 -8.87 -12.15 7.18
C LEU A 94 -9.95 -12.96 7.89
N ALA A 95 -10.81 -13.66 7.14
CA ALA A 95 -11.84 -14.51 7.71
C ALA A 95 -11.27 -15.59 8.65
N ILE A 96 -10.08 -16.13 8.36
CA ILE A 96 -9.36 -17.06 9.24
C ILE A 96 -8.99 -16.37 10.56
N GLY A 97 -8.39 -15.18 10.48
CA GLY A 97 -8.03 -14.39 11.66
C GLY A 97 -9.25 -13.98 12.50
N ILE A 98 -10.36 -13.64 11.85
CA ILE A 98 -11.61 -13.27 12.54
C ILE A 98 -12.22 -14.47 13.26
N LYS A 99 -12.23 -15.66 12.65
CA LYS A 99 -12.68 -16.89 13.32
C LYS A 99 -11.81 -17.26 14.52
N ALA A 100 -10.50 -17.02 14.43
CA ALA A 100 -9.56 -17.37 15.49
C ALA A 100 -9.55 -16.37 16.65
N PHE A 101 -9.72 -15.07 16.36
CA PHE A 101 -9.43 -14.01 17.32
C PHE A 101 -10.53 -12.93 17.44
N GLY A 102 -11.64 -13.05 16.72
CA GLY A 102 -12.67 -12.02 16.63
C GLY A 102 -12.32 -10.87 15.69
N ILE A 103 -13.16 -9.83 15.67
CA ILE A 103 -12.95 -8.61 14.89
C ILE A 103 -11.78 -7.82 15.47
N GLN A 104 -10.73 -7.59 14.68
CA GLN A 104 -9.53 -6.87 15.08
C GLN A 104 -8.67 -6.47 13.87
N TYR A 105 -7.70 -5.56 14.07
CA TYR A 105 -6.79 -5.08 13.04
C TYR A 105 -5.42 -5.77 12.99
N TYR A 106 -4.90 -6.24 14.13
CA TYR A 106 -3.52 -6.69 14.23
C TYR A 106 -3.17 -7.86 13.31
N PHE A 107 -4.10 -8.79 13.07
CA PHE A 107 -3.88 -9.94 12.19
C PHE A 107 -3.72 -9.49 10.74
N GLY A 108 -4.62 -8.64 10.24
CA GLY A 108 -4.55 -8.13 8.87
C GLY A 108 -3.28 -7.32 8.63
N ARG A 109 -2.87 -6.51 9.61
CA ARG A 109 -1.61 -5.75 9.58
C ARG A 109 -0.37 -6.63 9.71
N ALA A 110 -0.41 -7.67 10.55
CA ALA A 110 0.67 -8.66 10.66
C ALA A 110 0.82 -9.46 9.35
N LEU A 111 -0.29 -9.81 8.71
CA LEU A 111 -0.31 -10.46 7.40
C LEU A 111 0.28 -9.54 6.31
N SER A 112 -0.04 -8.25 6.34
CA SER A 112 0.57 -7.25 5.46
C SER A 112 2.08 -7.14 5.68
N LEU A 113 2.53 -7.02 6.93
CA LEU A 113 3.96 -7.02 7.26
C LEU A 113 4.65 -8.30 6.77
N PHE A 114 4.02 -9.47 6.96
CA PHE A 114 4.52 -10.74 6.45
C PHE A 114 4.68 -10.71 4.92
N GLY A 115 3.71 -10.17 4.19
CA GLY A 115 3.81 -9.99 2.74
C GLY A 115 4.99 -9.11 2.31
N ILE A 116 5.23 -8.00 3.02
CA ILE A 116 6.40 -7.13 2.78
C ILE A 116 7.72 -7.86 3.05
N LEU A 117 7.80 -8.63 4.14
CA LEU A 117 9.00 -9.40 4.50
C LEU A 117 9.27 -10.53 3.50
N VAL A 118 8.22 -11.21 3.02
CA VAL A 118 8.31 -12.21 1.95
C VAL A 118 8.83 -11.58 0.67
N ALA A 119 8.31 -10.42 0.26
CA ALA A 119 8.83 -9.70 -0.90
C ALA A 119 10.31 -9.33 -0.74
N GLY A 120 10.71 -8.84 0.44
CA GLY A 120 12.11 -8.52 0.77
C GLY A 120 13.03 -9.74 0.73
N TYR A 121 12.58 -10.89 1.25
CA TYR A 121 13.32 -12.15 1.15
C TYR A 121 13.46 -12.62 -0.30
N CYS A 122 12.39 -12.54 -1.09
CA CYS A 122 12.43 -12.87 -2.51
C CYS A 122 13.44 -11.97 -3.25
N LEU A 123 13.45 -10.66 -2.98
CA LEU A 123 14.45 -9.73 -3.54
C LEU A 123 15.88 -10.16 -3.17
N TYR A 124 16.13 -10.47 -1.89
CA TYR A 124 17.43 -10.98 -1.46
C TYR A 124 17.82 -12.24 -2.25
N ALA A 125 16.92 -13.22 -2.34
CA ALA A 125 17.18 -14.49 -3.02
C ALA A 125 17.42 -14.29 -4.53
N MET A 126 16.57 -13.54 -5.22
CA MET A 126 16.69 -13.25 -6.65
C MET A 126 17.98 -12.50 -6.97
N THR A 127 18.31 -11.44 -6.20
CA THR A 127 19.55 -10.69 -6.38
C THR A 127 20.77 -11.56 -6.08
N ARG A 128 20.72 -12.40 -5.03
CA ARG A 128 21.80 -13.33 -4.68
C ARG A 128 22.06 -14.35 -5.78
N ASP A 129 21.01 -14.95 -6.32
CA ASP A 129 21.07 -15.95 -7.39
C ASP A 129 21.58 -15.32 -8.70
N GLN A 130 21.17 -14.09 -9.00
CA GLN A 130 21.56 -13.38 -10.22
C GLN A 130 23.00 -12.85 -10.20
N THR A 131 23.49 -12.39 -9.05
CA THR A 131 24.75 -11.65 -8.95
C THR A 131 25.87 -12.41 -8.25
N GLY A 132 25.55 -13.45 -7.46
CA GLY A 132 26.53 -14.10 -6.60
C GLY A 132 27.09 -13.20 -5.50
N ASN A 133 26.48 -12.03 -5.23
CA ASN A 133 26.99 -11.02 -4.28
C ASN A 133 26.02 -10.85 -3.08
N ARG A 134 26.53 -11.10 -1.86
CA ARG A 134 25.70 -11.02 -0.63
C ARG A 134 25.36 -9.58 -0.24
N LEU A 135 26.28 -8.64 -0.42
CA LEU A 135 26.06 -7.24 -0.10
C LEU A 135 24.97 -6.66 -0.99
N ALA A 136 25.05 -6.92 -2.30
CA ALA A 136 24.01 -6.53 -3.26
C ALA A 136 22.62 -7.06 -2.89
N ALA A 137 22.54 -8.33 -2.48
CA ALA A 137 21.28 -8.95 -2.04
C ALA A 137 20.71 -8.28 -0.78
N TRP A 138 21.55 -8.00 0.21
CA TRP A 138 21.15 -7.25 1.41
C TRP A 138 20.70 -5.83 1.07
N VAL A 139 21.41 -5.15 0.17
CA VAL A 139 21.02 -3.81 -0.27
C VAL A 139 19.65 -3.84 -0.96
N SER A 140 19.36 -4.80 -1.84
CA SER A 140 18.02 -4.94 -2.43
C SER A 140 16.92 -5.07 -1.37
N LEU A 141 17.12 -5.94 -0.38
CA LEU A 141 16.16 -6.11 0.71
C LEU A 141 15.98 -4.84 1.53
N LEU A 142 17.07 -4.20 1.96
CA LEU A 142 17.00 -3.03 2.83
C LEU A 142 16.46 -1.79 2.11
N VAL A 143 16.76 -1.63 0.82
CA VAL A 143 16.16 -0.57 -0.01
C VAL A 143 14.66 -0.75 -0.12
N TRP A 144 14.19 -1.99 -0.29
CA TRP A 144 12.77 -2.30 -0.27
C TRP A 144 12.12 -1.90 1.05
N LEU A 145 12.65 -2.35 2.18
CA LEU A 145 12.11 -2.03 3.51
C LEU A 145 12.19 -0.53 3.85
N GLY A 146 13.22 0.15 3.37
CA GLY A 146 13.40 1.59 3.57
C GLY A 146 12.66 2.47 2.55
N SER A 147 11.97 1.88 1.57
CA SER A 147 11.30 2.65 0.51
C SER A 147 10.04 3.35 1.02
N TYR A 148 9.76 4.55 0.52
CA TYR A 148 8.58 5.32 0.93
C TYR A 148 7.25 4.57 0.75
N PRO A 149 6.97 3.87 -0.37
CA PRO A 149 5.72 3.13 -0.50
C PRO A 149 5.57 2.05 0.57
N VAL A 150 6.64 1.30 0.85
CA VAL A 150 6.63 0.26 1.89
C VAL A 150 6.46 0.87 3.27
N TYR A 151 7.13 1.98 3.56
CA TYR A 151 6.95 2.68 4.82
C TYR A 151 5.51 3.19 5.00
N ALA A 152 4.97 3.88 3.99
CA ALA A 152 3.69 4.56 4.06
C ALA A 152 2.47 3.62 4.01
N TRP A 153 2.58 2.47 3.34
CA TRP A 153 1.43 1.58 3.08
C TRP A 153 1.64 0.13 3.49
N GLY A 154 2.91 -0.29 3.61
CA GLY A 154 3.29 -1.67 3.88
C GLY A 154 2.60 -2.32 5.09
N PRO A 155 2.46 -1.66 6.25
CA PRO A 155 1.88 -2.27 7.44
C PRO A 155 0.36 -2.11 7.56
N TYR A 156 -0.30 -1.41 6.64
CA TYR A 156 -1.74 -1.22 6.69
C TYR A 156 -2.49 -2.53 6.42
N HIS A 157 -3.69 -2.66 6.98
CA HIS A 157 -4.62 -3.76 6.78
C HIS A 157 -5.25 -3.67 5.38
N ARG A 158 -4.42 -3.88 4.36
CA ARG A 158 -4.73 -3.69 2.94
C ARG A 158 -4.21 -4.87 2.13
N VAL A 159 -4.84 -5.11 0.99
CA VAL A 159 -4.57 -6.26 0.12
C VAL A 159 -3.17 -6.24 -0.53
N ASP A 160 -2.59 -5.05 -0.64
CA ASP A 160 -1.45 -4.75 -1.51
C ASP A 160 -0.17 -5.48 -1.06
N SER A 161 0.12 -5.45 0.24
CA SER A 161 1.33 -5.99 0.82
C SER A 161 1.40 -7.52 0.73
N VAL A 162 0.25 -8.18 0.87
CA VAL A 162 0.15 -9.64 0.67
C VAL A 162 0.24 -9.99 -0.80
N GLY A 163 -0.45 -9.21 -1.65
CA GLY A 163 -0.40 -9.37 -3.10
C GLY A 163 1.03 -9.27 -3.64
N ILE A 164 1.79 -8.23 -3.27
CA ILE A 164 3.18 -8.05 -3.73
C ILE A 164 4.11 -9.16 -3.18
N GLY A 165 3.84 -9.69 -1.99
CA GLY A 165 4.54 -10.85 -1.45
C GLY A 165 4.34 -12.10 -2.29
N PHE A 166 3.09 -12.39 -2.70
CA PHE A 166 2.79 -13.47 -3.64
C PHE A 166 3.39 -13.22 -5.02
N GLU A 167 3.33 -11.99 -5.53
CA GLU A 167 3.94 -11.66 -6.82
C GLU A 167 5.45 -11.91 -6.82
N ALA A 168 6.15 -11.50 -5.76
CA ALA A 168 7.58 -11.72 -5.59
C ALA A 168 7.94 -13.22 -5.46
N LEU A 169 7.12 -14.02 -4.77
CA LEU A 169 7.26 -15.49 -4.77
C LEU A 169 7.07 -16.06 -6.19
N GLY A 170 6.10 -15.57 -6.94
CA GLY A 170 5.88 -15.96 -8.32
C GLY A 170 7.09 -15.68 -9.21
N LEU A 171 7.72 -14.51 -9.07
CA LEU A 171 8.96 -14.16 -9.76
C LEU A 171 10.12 -15.07 -9.35
N LEU A 172 10.29 -15.33 -8.05
CA LEU A 172 11.34 -16.24 -7.56
C LEU A 172 11.19 -17.65 -8.13
N PHE A 173 9.97 -18.20 -8.15
CA PHE A 173 9.70 -19.50 -8.76
C PHE A 173 9.79 -19.49 -10.29
N LEU A 174 9.54 -18.36 -10.93
CA LEU A 174 9.74 -18.21 -12.36
C LEU A 174 11.24 -18.25 -12.72
N MET A 175 12.10 -17.65 -11.89
CA MET A 175 13.56 -17.76 -12.04
C MET A 175 14.06 -19.20 -11.86
N LYS A 176 13.45 -19.95 -10.93
CA LYS A 176 13.69 -21.37 -10.69
C LYS A 176 12.93 -22.22 -11.70
N ARG A 177 13.47 -22.32 -12.92
CA ARG A 177 12.87 -22.94 -14.12
C ARG A 177 12.17 -24.30 -13.90
N GLU A 178 12.55 -25.06 -12.88
CA GLU A 178 11.94 -26.33 -12.50
C GLU A 178 10.61 -26.20 -11.72
N ARG A 179 10.21 -24.98 -11.33
CA ARG A 179 9.04 -24.67 -10.48
C ARG A 179 8.02 -23.75 -11.16
N LEU A 180 7.96 -23.72 -12.49
CA LEU A 180 7.08 -22.83 -13.26
C LEU A 180 5.58 -22.98 -12.97
N THR A 181 5.13 -24.12 -12.47
CA THR A 181 3.73 -24.29 -12.03
C THR A 181 3.45 -23.51 -10.76
N LEU A 182 4.42 -23.43 -9.84
CA LEU A 182 4.28 -22.63 -8.61
C LEU A 182 4.25 -21.14 -8.94
N SER A 183 4.96 -20.67 -9.96
CA SER A 183 4.84 -19.27 -10.37
C SER A 183 3.42 -18.91 -10.81
N ILE A 184 2.72 -19.80 -11.53
CA ILE A 184 1.30 -19.61 -11.88
C ILE A 184 0.44 -19.51 -10.62
N LEU A 185 0.60 -20.42 -9.65
CA LEU A 185 -0.17 -20.39 -8.41
C LEU A 185 0.00 -19.04 -7.68
N PHE A 186 1.23 -18.59 -7.49
CA PHE A 186 1.51 -17.36 -6.77
C PHE A 186 1.10 -16.11 -7.54
N PHE A 187 1.21 -16.10 -8.87
CA PHE A 187 0.65 -15.02 -9.69
C PHE A 187 -0.88 -14.96 -9.63
N LEU A 188 -1.57 -16.10 -9.59
CA LEU A 188 -3.01 -16.12 -9.38
C LEU A 188 -3.37 -15.60 -7.98
N LEU A 189 -2.66 -16.02 -6.94
CA LEU A 189 -2.88 -15.50 -5.58
C LEU A 189 -2.65 -13.98 -5.52
N ALA A 190 -1.63 -13.45 -6.19
CA ALA A 190 -1.38 -12.01 -6.28
C ALA A 190 -2.52 -11.27 -7.00
N LEU A 191 -2.92 -11.72 -8.19
CA LEU A 191 -4.03 -11.14 -8.97
C LEU A 191 -5.36 -11.18 -8.22
N TYR A 192 -5.59 -12.22 -7.41
CA TYR A 192 -6.77 -12.37 -6.56
C TYR A 192 -6.63 -11.74 -5.15
N CYS A 193 -5.48 -11.16 -4.82
CA CYS A 193 -5.37 -10.14 -3.78
C CYS A 193 -5.70 -8.76 -4.37
N ARG A 194 -5.11 -8.45 -5.53
CA ARG A 194 -5.28 -7.18 -6.23
C ARG A 194 -5.08 -7.36 -7.74
N GLN A 195 -6.13 -7.06 -8.50
CA GLN A 195 -6.20 -7.24 -9.95
C GLN A 195 -5.19 -6.39 -10.75
N THR A 196 -4.56 -5.39 -10.12
CA THR A 196 -3.55 -4.54 -10.77
C THR A 196 -2.13 -5.10 -10.65
N LEU A 197 -1.91 -6.24 -9.98
CA LEU A 197 -0.60 -6.89 -9.85
C LEU A 197 -0.31 -7.80 -11.05
N TRP A 198 -0.21 -7.19 -12.22
CA TRP A 198 -0.05 -7.89 -13.50
C TRP A 198 1.35 -7.75 -14.10
N MET A 199 2.26 -6.99 -13.46
CA MET A 199 3.62 -6.82 -13.98
C MET A 199 4.34 -8.15 -14.11
N ALA A 200 4.39 -8.97 -13.06
CA ALA A 200 5.15 -10.21 -13.08
C ALA A 200 4.61 -11.27 -14.06
N PRO A 201 3.27 -11.50 -14.17
CA PRO A 201 2.72 -12.37 -15.20
C PRO A 201 3.12 -11.97 -16.63
N LEU A 202 3.05 -10.67 -16.95
CA LEU A 202 3.40 -10.17 -18.28
C LEU A 202 4.91 -10.22 -18.52
N ALA A 203 5.71 -9.76 -17.57
CA ALA A 203 7.17 -9.87 -17.63
C ALA A 203 7.61 -11.32 -17.83
N GLY A 204 6.98 -12.26 -17.11
CA GLY A 204 7.25 -13.68 -17.23
C GLY A 204 6.89 -14.27 -18.58
N TYR A 205 5.77 -13.87 -19.19
CA TYR A 205 5.45 -14.28 -20.55
C TYR A 205 6.52 -13.85 -21.56
N PHE A 206 6.94 -12.58 -21.55
CA PHE A 206 7.95 -12.08 -22.48
C PHE A 206 9.34 -12.68 -22.22
N TYR A 207 9.68 -12.89 -20.95
CA TYR A 207 10.91 -13.58 -20.55
C TYR A 207 10.95 -15.02 -21.07
N LEU A 208 9.92 -15.83 -20.81
CA LEU A 208 9.83 -17.21 -21.30
C LEU A 208 9.74 -17.25 -22.84
N ARG A 209 9.08 -16.27 -23.47
CA ARG A 209 9.01 -16.20 -24.94
C ARG A 209 10.39 -16.03 -25.54
N ARG A 210 11.25 -15.22 -24.92
CA ARG A 210 12.62 -14.97 -25.35
C ARG A 210 13.55 -16.16 -25.10
N MET A 211 13.33 -16.89 -24.01
CA MET A 211 14.22 -17.95 -23.53
C MET A 211 13.85 -19.34 -24.04
N ASP A 212 12.56 -19.66 -24.10
CA ASP A 212 12.02 -20.99 -24.39
C ASP A 212 11.14 -21.01 -25.66
N GLY A 213 10.91 -19.85 -26.26
CA GLY A 213 10.15 -19.67 -27.50
C GLY A 213 8.66 -19.39 -27.29
N PRO A 214 7.97 -18.88 -28.33
CA PRO A 214 6.61 -18.36 -28.22
C PRO A 214 5.57 -19.42 -27.85
N ARG A 215 5.74 -20.66 -28.30
CA ARG A 215 4.81 -21.76 -28.00
C ARG A 215 4.84 -22.14 -26.52
N PHE A 216 6.02 -22.18 -25.91
CA PHE A 216 6.18 -22.51 -24.49
C PHE A 216 5.57 -21.41 -23.61
N ALA A 217 5.93 -20.16 -23.89
CA ALA A 217 5.38 -19.00 -23.18
C ALA A 217 3.86 -18.90 -23.30
N ALA A 218 3.30 -19.14 -24.49
CA ALA A 218 1.86 -19.14 -24.71
C ALA A 218 1.15 -20.27 -23.94
N ARG A 219 1.75 -21.45 -23.82
CA ARG A 219 1.19 -22.55 -23.00
C ARG A 219 1.22 -22.21 -21.51
N TRP A 220 2.34 -21.65 -21.02
CA TRP A 220 2.45 -21.23 -19.62
C TRP A 220 1.45 -20.14 -19.27
N PHE A 221 1.38 -19.09 -20.09
CA PHE A 221 0.45 -17.97 -19.89
C PHE A 221 -1.00 -18.41 -20.11
N GLY A 222 -1.25 -19.28 -21.08
CA GLY A 222 -2.57 -19.87 -21.32
C GLY A 222 -3.10 -20.64 -20.12
N LYS A 223 -2.25 -21.39 -19.40
CA LYS A 223 -2.66 -22.03 -18.13
C LYS A 223 -3.07 -21.01 -17.07
N LEU A 224 -2.30 -19.92 -16.92
CA LEU A 224 -2.64 -18.84 -16.01
C LEU A 224 -4.01 -18.22 -16.38
N LEU A 225 -4.24 -17.94 -17.67
CA LEU A 225 -5.51 -17.39 -18.14
C LEU A 225 -6.69 -18.34 -17.96
N VAL A 226 -6.53 -19.63 -18.25
CA VAL A 226 -7.61 -20.62 -18.10
C VAL A 226 -7.97 -20.81 -16.63
N LEU A 227 -6.99 -20.96 -15.75
CA LEU A 227 -7.23 -21.11 -14.31
C LEU A 227 -7.79 -19.83 -13.71
N GLY A 228 -7.16 -18.69 -13.98
CA GLY A 228 -7.59 -17.39 -13.50
C GLY A 228 -8.97 -17.01 -14.01
N GLY A 229 -9.21 -17.12 -15.31
CA GLY A 229 -10.51 -16.86 -15.93
C GLY A 229 -11.59 -17.84 -15.49
N GLY A 230 -11.26 -19.12 -15.28
CA GLY A 230 -12.17 -20.11 -14.74
C GLY A 230 -12.64 -19.77 -13.33
N ILE A 231 -11.72 -19.41 -12.43
CA ILE A 231 -12.06 -18.94 -11.07
C ILE A 231 -12.93 -17.68 -11.16
N PHE A 232 -12.60 -16.74 -12.05
CA PHE A 232 -13.32 -15.48 -12.21
C PHE A 232 -14.76 -15.73 -12.64
N LEU A 233 -14.94 -16.61 -13.62
CA LEU A 233 -16.24 -17.01 -14.13
C LEU A 233 -17.06 -17.71 -13.04
N ILE A 234 -16.46 -18.66 -12.30
CA ILE A 234 -17.14 -19.35 -11.20
C ILE A 234 -17.62 -18.35 -10.15
N LEU A 235 -16.76 -17.43 -9.69
CA LEU A 235 -17.14 -16.42 -8.70
C LEU A 235 -18.24 -15.49 -9.22
N THR A 236 -18.18 -15.12 -10.51
CA THR A 236 -19.22 -14.31 -11.15
C THR A 236 -20.56 -15.04 -11.18
N LEU A 237 -20.57 -16.32 -11.55
CA LEU A 237 -21.80 -17.13 -11.61
C LEU A 237 -22.38 -17.37 -10.21
N LEU A 238 -21.54 -17.70 -9.23
CA LEU A 238 -21.96 -17.95 -7.85
C LEU A 238 -22.54 -16.71 -7.15
N THR A 239 -22.21 -15.52 -7.62
CA THR A 239 -22.68 -14.23 -7.04
C THR A 239 -23.74 -13.55 -7.89
N GLY A 240 -24.33 -14.25 -8.88
CA GLY A 240 -25.35 -13.64 -9.76
C GLY A 240 -24.83 -12.44 -10.57
N GLY A 241 -23.53 -12.38 -10.81
CA GLY A 241 -22.86 -11.27 -11.48
C GLY A 241 -22.27 -10.21 -10.55
N GLU A 242 -22.58 -10.22 -9.25
CA GLU A 242 -22.12 -9.18 -8.31
C GLU A 242 -20.61 -9.13 -8.16
N PHE A 243 -19.91 -10.27 -8.22
CA PHE A 243 -18.45 -10.29 -8.20
C PHE A 243 -17.84 -9.44 -9.33
N PHE A 244 -18.34 -9.58 -10.56
CA PHE A 244 -17.90 -8.76 -11.69
C PHE A 244 -18.30 -7.29 -11.50
N ARG A 245 -19.53 -7.04 -11.03
CA ARG A 245 -20.00 -5.67 -10.80
C ARG A 245 -19.11 -4.95 -9.79
N HIS A 246 -18.82 -5.56 -8.66
CA HIS A 246 -17.98 -4.98 -7.61
C HIS A 246 -16.53 -4.73 -8.04
N LEU A 247 -15.87 -5.70 -8.66
CA LEU A 247 -14.45 -5.59 -9.01
C LEU A 247 -14.18 -4.65 -10.19
N VAL A 248 -15.07 -4.67 -11.19
CA VAL A 248 -14.86 -4.01 -12.48
C VAL A 248 -15.79 -2.83 -12.62
N SER A 249 -17.09 -3.07 -12.53
CA SER A 249 -18.10 -2.06 -12.85
C SER A 249 -18.10 -0.94 -11.83
N TYR A 250 -18.32 -1.24 -10.55
CA TYR A 250 -18.42 -0.24 -9.49
C TYR A 250 -17.10 0.43 -9.17
N ASN A 251 -15.98 -0.26 -9.43
CA ASN A 251 -14.64 0.26 -9.22
C ASN A 251 -14.10 1.06 -10.42
N ALA A 252 -14.90 1.33 -11.45
CA ALA A 252 -14.49 2.10 -12.64
C ALA A 252 -14.51 3.62 -12.35
N ASN A 253 -13.56 4.09 -11.53
CA ASN A 253 -13.46 5.50 -11.15
C ASN A 253 -12.83 6.37 -12.27
N PRO A 254 -13.10 7.69 -12.28
CA PRO A 254 -12.48 8.63 -13.21
C PRO A 254 -10.95 8.61 -13.17
N TYR A 255 -10.32 8.93 -14.29
CA TYR A 255 -8.87 9.03 -14.42
C TYR A 255 -8.43 10.49 -14.57
N HIS A 256 -7.40 10.87 -13.81
CA HIS A 256 -6.88 12.23 -13.75
C HIS A 256 -5.35 12.22 -13.87
N ILE A 257 -4.84 12.75 -14.98
CA ILE A 257 -3.40 12.85 -15.20
C ILE A 257 -2.69 13.71 -14.14
N LYS A 258 -3.39 14.69 -13.55
CA LYS A 258 -2.88 15.49 -12.42
C LYS A 258 -2.52 14.62 -11.21
N ASP A 259 -3.22 13.52 -10.98
CA ASP A 259 -2.94 12.61 -9.87
C ASP A 259 -1.69 11.77 -10.14
N VAL A 260 -1.43 11.43 -11.42
CA VAL A 260 -0.14 10.86 -11.83
C VAL A 260 0.98 11.85 -11.56
N TRP A 261 0.82 13.12 -11.96
CA TRP A 261 1.82 14.16 -11.70
C TRP A 261 2.03 14.43 -10.22
N ARG A 262 0.97 14.43 -9.40
CA ARG A 262 1.08 14.60 -7.95
C ARG A 262 1.81 13.42 -7.31
N ASN A 263 1.46 12.18 -7.67
CA ASN A 263 2.15 11.00 -7.15
C ASN A 263 3.56 10.84 -7.73
N ALA A 264 3.83 11.38 -8.93
CA ALA A 264 5.17 11.53 -9.47
C ALA A 264 5.93 12.61 -8.70
N HIS A 265 5.37 13.77 -8.44
CA HIS A 265 6.08 14.78 -7.67
C HIS A 265 6.35 14.29 -6.24
N ASN A 266 5.36 13.69 -5.59
CA ASN A 266 5.48 13.28 -4.20
C ASN A 266 6.29 11.98 -4.03
N GLY A 267 5.99 10.98 -4.87
CA GLY A 267 6.65 9.67 -4.88
C GLY A 267 7.92 9.65 -5.74
N LEU A 268 7.92 10.23 -6.95
CA LEU A 268 9.10 10.39 -7.82
C LEU A 268 10.15 11.40 -7.36
N PHE A 269 9.92 12.42 -6.52
CA PHE A 269 11.06 13.22 -6.04
C PHE A 269 11.96 12.45 -5.05
N LEU A 270 11.35 11.57 -4.24
CA LEU A 270 12.06 10.59 -3.39
C LEU A 270 12.56 9.38 -4.18
N THR A 271 11.97 9.14 -5.35
CA THR A 271 12.30 8.04 -6.26
C THR A 271 12.92 8.53 -7.58
N MET A 272 13.52 9.73 -7.62
CA MET A 272 14.26 10.27 -8.78
C MET A 272 15.51 9.43 -9.09
N LEU A 273 15.90 8.57 -8.14
CA LEU A 273 16.85 7.51 -8.35
C LEU A 273 16.35 6.44 -9.32
N LEU A 274 15.04 6.19 -9.50
CA LEU A 274 14.55 5.01 -10.25
C LEU A 274 14.70 5.14 -11.77
N PRO A 275 14.36 6.26 -12.42
CA PRO A 275 14.65 6.43 -13.85
C PRO A 275 16.15 6.41 -14.11
N THR A 276 16.96 6.99 -13.22
CA THR A 276 18.42 6.98 -13.32
C THR A 276 19.01 5.59 -13.07
N LEU A 277 18.49 4.83 -12.11
CA LEU A 277 18.89 3.45 -11.84
C LEU A 277 18.42 2.49 -12.93
N PHE A 278 17.23 2.70 -13.52
CA PHE A 278 16.77 1.94 -14.69
C PHE A 278 17.57 2.29 -15.93
N LEU A 279 17.91 3.56 -16.13
CA LEU A 279 18.80 3.99 -17.20
C LEU A 279 20.20 3.39 -17.00
N ILE A 280 20.80 3.49 -15.80
CA ILE A 280 22.10 2.87 -15.49
C ILE A 280 22.02 1.36 -15.63
N TYR A 281 20.97 0.70 -15.13
CA TYR A 281 20.75 -0.73 -15.29
C TYR A 281 20.69 -1.12 -16.76
N THR A 282 19.92 -0.41 -17.56
CA THR A 282 19.76 -0.66 -18.99
C THR A 282 21.08 -0.42 -19.74
N LEU A 283 21.74 0.71 -19.48
CA LEU A 283 23.05 1.04 -20.07
C LEU A 283 24.12 0.02 -19.68
N VAL A 284 24.16 -0.42 -18.42
CA VAL A 284 25.15 -1.41 -17.96
C VAL A 284 24.76 -2.80 -18.46
N ARG A 285 23.61 -3.36 -18.13
CA ARG A 285 23.29 -4.76 -18.45
C ARG A 285 23.02 -4.98 -19.93
N VAL A 286 22.20 -4.13 -20.55
CA VAL A 286 21.72 -4.38 -21.91
C VAL A 286 22.77 -3.97 -22.93
N ILE A 287 23.40 -2.80 -22.77
CA ILE A 287 24.39 -2.33 -23.73
C ILE A 287 25.74 -3.01 -23.50
N SER A 288 26.22 -3.13 -22.26
CA SER A 288 27.56 -3.70 -22.01
C SER A 288 27.62 -5.23 -22.05
N THR A 289 26.55 -5.93 -21.68
CA THR A 289 26.55 -7.41 -21.64
C THR A 289 25.64 -8.07 -22.69
N GLY A 290 24.78 -7.30 -23.37
CA GLY A 290 23.81 -7.83 -24.33
C GLY A 290 22.70 -8.67 -23.68
N LYS A 291 22.60 -8.70 -22.35
CA LYS A 291 21.65 -9.56 -21.62
C LYS A 291 20.39 -8.79 -21.25
N TRP A 292 19.26 -9.27 -21.75
CA TRP A 292 17.92 -8.86 -21.31
C TRP A 292 17.31 -9.99 -20.48
N ASP A 293 17.29 -9.82 -19.17
CA ASP A 293 16.83 -10.81 -18.20
C ASP A 293 15.41 -10.51 -17.70
N LEU A 294 14.95 -11.29 -16.71
CA LEU A 294 13.61 -11.14 -16.14
C LEU A 294 13.40 -9.74 -15.54
N LEU A 295 14.40 -9.20 -14.82
CA LEU A 295 14.35 -7.85 -14.26
C LEU A 295 14.14 -6.80 -15.37
N GLY A 296 14.86 -6.92 -16.49
CA GLY A 296 14.67 -6.04 -17.65
C GLY A 296 13.23 -6.07 -18.19
N TYR A 297 12.57 -7.23 -18.20
CA TYR A 297 11.16 -7.32 -18.58
C TYR A 297 10.20 -6.76 -17.53
N CYS A 298 10.55 -6.74 -16.24
CA CYS A 298 9.69 -6.17 -15.19
C CYS A 298 9.61 -4.64 -15.25
N ILE A 299 10.69 -3.96 -15.65
CA ILE A 299 10.77 -2.48 -15.72
C ILE A 299 9.61 -1.85 -16.49
N PRO A 300 9.38 -2.14 -17.79
CA PRO A 300 8.32 -1.47 -18.55
C PRO A 300 6.93 -1.72 -17.96
N PHE A 301 6.65 -2.93 -17.48
CA PHE A 301 5.34 -3.24 -16.90
C PHE A 301 5.13 -2.56 -15.55
N SER A 302 6.18 -2.42 -14.72
CA SER A 302 6.08 -1.69 -13.44
C SER A 302 5.80 -0.20 -13.63
N ILE A 303 6.35 0.39 -14.72
CA ILE A 303 6.06 1.78 -15.12
C ILE A 303 4.60 1.90 -15.58
N LEU A 304 4.09 0.94 -16.35
CA LEU A 304 2.71 0.96 -16.77
C LEU A 304 1.73 0.81 -15.59
N THR A 305 2.05 -0.03 -14.58
CA THR A 305 1.27 -0.09 -13.34
C THR A 305 1.31 1.23 -12.57
N PHE A 306 2.46 1.92 -12.54
CA PHE A 306 2.57 3.24 -11.92
C PHE A 306 1.57 4.24 -12.52
N PHE A 307 1.38 4.25 -13.84
CA PHE A 307 0.39 5.14 -14.49
C PHE A 307 -1.05 4.89 -14.00
N LEU A 308 -1.37 3.70 -13.49
CA LEU A 308 -2.71 3.42 -12.94
C LEU A 308 -3.03 4.25 -11.69
N VAL A 309 -2.03 4.88 -11.05
CA VAL A 309 -2.24 5.81 -9.92
C VAL A 309 -3.09 7.03 -10.28
N GLY A 310 -3.26 7.32 -11.58
CA GLY A 310 -4.13 8.39 -12.05
C GLY A 310 -5.61 8.13 -11.83
N LYS A 311 -6.01 6.90 -11.49
CA LYS A 311 -7.40 6.58 -11.15
C LYS A 311 -7.79 7.21 -9.81
N LEU A 312 -8.94 7.88 -9.73
CA LEU A 312 -9.43 8.49 -8.49
C LEU A 312 -9.64 7.43 -7.39
N GLY A 313 -9.21 7.76 -6.17
CA GLY A 313 -9.14 6.82 -5.04
C GLY A 313 -7.89 5.93 -5.01
N SER A 314 -6.96 6.13 -5.95
CA SER A 314 -5.64 5.49 -5.91
C SER A 314 -4.73 6.12 -4.88
N ALA A 315 -3.80 5.31 -4.37
CA ALA A 315 -2.83 5.76 -3.40
C ALA A 315 -1.39 5.33 -3.73
N VAL A 316 -0.48 5.59 -2.78
CA VAL A 316 0.95 5.24 -2.88
C VAL A 316 1.17 3.73 -3.11
N ASN A 317 0.18 2.89 -2.80
CA ASN A 317 0.19 1.45 -3.06
C ASN A 317 0.36 1.07 -4.54
N TYR A 318 0.08 1.96 -5.50
CA TYR A 318 0.39 1.73 -6.91
C TYR A 318 1.90 1.77 -7.23
N LEU A 319 2.73 2.24 -6.28
CA LEU A 319 4.18 2.32 -6.43
C LEU A 319 4.90 1.05 -5.93
N PHE A 320 4.19 0.01 -5.46
CA PHE A 320 4.82 -1.20 -4.94
C PHE A 320 5.65 -1.95 -5.99
N GLU A 321 5.10 -2.20 -7.18
CA GLU A 321 5.82 -2.91 -8.24
C GLU A 321 7.06 -2.12 -8.72
N ILE A 322 6.93 -0.80 -8.93
CA ILE A 322 8.09 0.02 -9.32
C ILE A 322 9.14 0.11 -8.21
N ALA A 323 8.73 0.12 -6.93
CA ALA A 323 9.66 0.07 -5.79
C ALA A 323 10.36 -1.30 -5.68
N LEU A 324 9.63 -2.40 -5.92
CA LEU A 324 10.18 -3.76 -5.92
C LEU A 324 11.25 -3.93 -7.01
N VAL A 325 10.91 -3.57 -8.25
CA VAL A 325 11.82 -3.63 -9.41
C VAL A 325 13.04 -2.74 -9.19
N SER A 326 12.84 -1.57 -8.58
CA SER A 326 13.94 -0.66 -8.28
C SER A 326 14.90 -1.19 -7.24
N ALA A 327 14.38 -1.72 -6.13
CA ALA A 327 15.18 -2.33 -5.09
C ALA A 327 16.00 -3.52 -5.65
N TRP A 328 15.39 -4.31 -6.55
CA TRP A 328 16.11 -5.36 -7.28
C TRP A 328 17.23 -4.77 -8.15
N ALA A 329 16.92 -3.78 -8.99
CA ALA A 329 17.89 -3.12 -9.88
C ALA A 329 19.05 -2.48 -9.11
N THR A 330 18.80 -1.84 -7.97
CA THR A 330 19.85 -1.25 -7.13
C THR A 330 20.90 -2.28 -6.72
N GLY A 331 20.47 -3.45 -6.23
CA GLY A 331 21.39 -4.51 -5.84
C GLY A 331 22.20 -5.02 -7.03
N VAL A 332 21.53 -5.23 -8.18
CA VAL A 332 22.22 -5.69 -9.40
C VAL A 332 23.24 -4.66 -9.88
N VAL A 333 22.90 -3.37 -9.96
CA VAL A 333 23.83 -2.31 -10.38
C VAL A 333 25.05 -2.21 -9.45
N ILE A 334 24.86 -2.35 -8.13
CA ILE A 334 25.97 -2.38 -7.17
C ILE A 334 26.88 -3.58 -7.42
N ALA A 335 26.31 -4.77 -7.66
CA ALA A 335 27.11 -5.96 -7.94
C ALA A 335 27.90 -5.81 -9.25
N GLU A 336 27.26 -5.31 -10.31
CA GLU A 336 27.90 -5.07 -11.61
C GLU A 336 29.04 -4.06 -11.50
N ALA A 337 28.83 -2.95 -10.77
CA ALA A 337 29.89 -1.96 -10.50
C ALA A 337 31.06 -2.61 -9.75
N GLN A 338 30.80 -3.47 -8.76
CA GLN A 338 31.85 -4.16 -8.00
C GLN A 338 32.61 -5.21 -8.82
N TYR A 339 31.96 -5.82 -9.82
CA TYR A 339 32.57 -6.84 -10.67
C TYR A 339 33.39 -6.23 -11.82
N HIS A 340 32.87 -5.18 -12.48
CA HIS A 340 33.46 -4.64 -13.70
C HIS A 340 34.33 -3.39 -13.50
N ILE A 341 34.13 -2.61 -12.44
CA ILE A 341 34.91 -1.40 -12.19
C ILE A 341 36.07 -1.73 -11.25
N PRO A 342 37.35 -1.43 -11.59
CA PRO A 342 38.48 -1.71 -10.73
C PRO A 342 38.36 -1.06 -9.34
N LYS A 343 38.89 -1.73 -8.31
CA LYS A 343 39.00 -1.16 -6.96
C LYS A 343 39.79 0.15 -7.00
N GLY A 344 39.36 1.14 -6.22
CA GLY A 344 39.94 2.47 -6.16
C GLY A 344 39.42 3.46 -7.20
N ASN A 345 38.62 3.02 -8.18
CA ASN A 345 37.95 3.93 -9.11
C ASN A 345 36.68 4.53 -8.45
N PRO A 346 36.52 5.87 -8.39
CA PRO A 346 35.37 6.50 -7.75
C PRO A 346 34.01 6.13 -8.40
N LEU A 347 34.01 5.74 -9.68
CA LEU A 347 32.79 5.28 -10.38
C LEU A 347 32.19 4.02 -9.73
N ARG A 348 33.02 3.20 -9.08
CA ARG A 348 32.60 2.00 -8.32
C ARG A 348 31.69 2.35 -7.13
N LEU A 349 31.78 3.59 -6.63
CA LEU A 349 31.01 4.10 -5.50
C LEU A 349 29.79 4.92 -5.91
N MET A 350 29.65 5.29 -7.19
CA MET A 350 28.54 6.12 -7.62
C MET A 350 27.16 5.50 -7.32
N PRO A 351 26.89 4.20 -7.56
CA PRO A 351 25.59 3.63 -7.22
C PRO A 351 25.28 3.74 -5.73
N ALA A 352 26.28 3.51 -4.87
CA ALA A 352 26.17 3.62 -3.42
C ALA A 352 25.95 5.07 -2.96
N LEU A 353 26.64 6.03 -3.57
CA LEU A 353 26.51 7.46 -3.28
C LEU A 353 25.17 8.02 -3.75
N PHE A 354 24.71 7.64 -4.95
CA PHE A 354 23.38 7.98 -5.44
C PHE A 354 22.30 7.45 -4.50
N LEU A 355 22.43 6.19 -4.06
CA LEU A 355 21.52 5.59 -3.09
C LEU A 355 21.55 6.35 -1.76
N GLY A 356 22.74 6.69 -1.25
CA GLY A 356 22.89 7.50 -0.03
C GLY A 356 22.23 8.88 -0.14
N VAL A 357 22.39 9.57 -1.27
CA VAL A 357 21.77 10.89 -1.50
C VAL A 357 20.25 10.79 -1.58
N GLY A 358 19.70 9.85 -2.35
CA GLY A 358 18.24 9.71 -2.46
C GLY A 358 17.57 9.11 -1.22
N ILE A 359 18.33 8.49 -0.31
CA ILE A 359 17.83 8.06 1.00
C ILE A 359 17.92 9.21 2.03
N CYS A 360 19.00 9.99 2.04
CA CYS A 360 19.13 11.11 2.99
C CYS A 360 18.20 12.28 2.67
N PHE A 361 17.83 12.48 1.40
CA PHE A 361 16.92 13.55 1.00
C PHE A 361 15.51 13.45 1.65
N PRO A 362 14.85 12.28 1.71
CA PRO A 362 13.60 12.11 2.46
C PRO A 362 13.70 12.36 3.97
N LEU A 363 14.88 12.28 4.61
CA LEU A 363 15.00 12.58 6.06
C LEU A 363 14.73 14.06 6.37
N HIS A 364 14.92 14.96 5.40
CA HIS A 364 14.67 16.39 5.56
C HIS A 364 13.21 16.80 5.23
N VAL A 365 12.40 15.85 4.76
CA VAL A 365 11.09 16.09 4.17
C VAL A 365 9.88 15.93 5.13
N PRO A 366 9.92 15.25 6.30
CA PRO A 366 8.78 15.22 7.21
C PRO A 366 8.35 16.62 7.67
N HIS A 367 9.30 17.57 7.75
CA HIS A 367 9.01 18.96 8.10
C HIS A 367 8.35 19.75 6.94
N PHE A 368 8.62 19.38 5.69
CA PHE A 368 8.01 20.00 4.50
C PHE A 368 6.65 19.37 4.14
N TYR A 369 6.47 18.06 4.35
CA TYR A 369 5.20 17.38 4.07
C TYR A 369 4.12 17.70 5.10
N ASN A 370 4.50 17.85 6.38
CA ASN A 370 3.57 18.29 7.42
C ASN A 370 3.00 19.71 7.16
N GLN A 371 3.63 20.52 6.30
CA GLN A 371 3.14 21.86 5.95
C GLN A 371 2.33 21.91 4.64
N TRP A 372 2.44 20.91 3.75
CA TRP A 372 1.88 20.99 2.39
C TRP A 372 0.91 19.87 2.02
N SER A 373 0.65 18.91 2.89
CA SER A 373 -0.30 17.85 2.59
C SER A 373 -1.24 17.61 3.75
N ILE A 374 -2.50 18.01 3.52
CA ILE A 374 -3.73 17.57 4.19
C ILE A 374 -3.96 16.03 4.05
N ASN A 375 -2.92 15.28 3.66
CA ASN A 375 -2.93 13.85 3.38
C ASN A 375 -1.83 13.15 4.20
N ASP A 376 -2.12 12.88 5.46
CA ASP A 376 -1.25 12.21 6.44
C ASP A 376 -0.92 10.73 6.13
N TRP A 377 -0.57 10.35 4.90
CA TRP A 377 -0.61 8.95 4.48
C TRP A 377 0.53 8.05 5.02
N ALA A 378 1.30 8.51 6.00
CA ALA A 378 2.43 7.79 6.59
C ALA A 378 2.63 8.07 8.10
N GLY A 379 1.59 8.54 8.80
CA GLY A 379 1.66 8.84 10.23
C GLY A 379 1.86 7.59 11.09
N THR A 380 2.84 7.61 12.00
CA THR A 380 2.98 6.53 12.98
C THR A 380 2.02 6.75 14.15
N PRO A 381 1.14 5.78 14.50
CA PRO A 381 0.22 5.97 15.61
C PRO A 381 0.92 6.26 16.95
N ILE A 382 0.51 7.36 17.57
CA ILE A 382 1.01 7.83 18.88
C ILE A 382 0.01 7.53 20.00
N SER A 383 0.46 7.61 21.25
CA SER A 383 -0.37 7.29 22.42
C SER A 383 -1.57 8.22 22.59
N SER A 384 -1.42 9.52 22.30
CA SER A 384 -2.53 10.48 22.36
C SER A 384 -3.64 10.14 21.37
N SER A 385 -3.27 9.66 20.17
CA SER A 385 -4.23 9.23 19.16
C SER A 385 -5.10 8.06 19.65
N ARG A 386 -4.48 7.11 20.37
CA ARG A 386 -5.19 5.98 20.97
C ARG A 386 -6.21 6.42 22.02
N VAL A 387 -5.79 7.25 22.98
CA VAL A 387 -6.65 7.69 24.10
C VAL A 387 -7.92 8.38 23.59
N MET A 388 -7.79 9.26 22.60
CA MET A 388 -8.94 9.95 22.02
C MET A 388 -9.88 9.00 21.28
N THR A 389 -9.34 8.01 20.54
CA THR A 389 -10.17 7.04 19.83
C THR A 389 -10.85 6.05 20.78
N ASP A 390 -10.17 5.66 21.87
CA ASP A 390 -10.76 4.85 22.95
C ASP A 390 -11.99 5.55 23.54
N GLU A 391 -11.91 6.86 23.77
CA GLU A 391 -13.03 7.63 24.31
C GLU A 391 -14.20 7.74 23.31
N LEU A 392 -13.91 8.02 22.04
CA LEU A 392 -14.94 8.06 21.01
C LEU A 392 -15.63 6.69 20.85
N ALA A 393 -14.86 5.61 20.87
CA ALA A 393 -15.38 4.24 20.81
C ALA A 393 -16.25 3.90 22.03
N TYR A 394 -15.83 4.30 23.23
CA TYR A 394 -16.61 4.12 24.46
C TYR A 394 -17.98 4.79 24.34
N ARG A 395 -18.02 6.05 23.90
CA ARG A 395 -19.26 6.81 23.74
C ARG A 395 -20.14 6.24 22.64
N LEU A 396 -19.55 5.91 21.50
CA LEU A 396 -20.31 5.35 20.38
C LEU A 396 -20.99 4.05 20.78
N LYS A 397 -20.35 3.20 21.60
CA LYS A 397 -20.92 1.96 22.12
C LYS A 397 -22.18 2.15 22.97
N GLU A 398 -22.38 3.33 23.56
CA GLU A 398 -23.59 3.67 24.34
C GLU A 398 -24.75 4.16 23.45
N ILE A 399 -24.49 4.42 22.17
CA ILE A 399 -25.52 4.87 21.21
C ILE A 399 -26.21 3.65 20.61
N GLU A 400 -27.54 3.65 20.59
CA GLU A 400 -28.31 2.58 19.94
C GLU A 400 -28.30 2.72 18.41
N GLU A 401 -28.45 1.59 17.71
CA GLU A 401 -28.63 1.56 16.26
C GLU A 401 -29.94 2.28 15.82
N PRO A 402 -30.00 2.83 14.60
CA PRO A 402 -28.95 2.81 13.59
C PRO A 402 -27.95 3.98 13.72
N VAL A 403 -26.66 3.70 13.45
CA VAL A 403 -25.61 4.74 13.32
C VAL A 403 -25.09 4.79 11.88
N LEU A 404 -25.01 6.00 11.31
CA LEU A 404 -24.34 6.21 10.03
C LEU A 404 -22.90 6.67 10.27
N SER A 405 -21.94 5.80 9.98
CA SER A 405 -20.52 6.12 10.18
C SER A 405 -19.75 6.07 8.88
N GLN A 406 -18.92 7.09 8.65
CA GLN A 406 -17.88 7.05 7.62
C GLN A 406 -16.74 6.10 8.03
N ASP A 407 -16.44 6.06 9.33
CA ASP A 407 -15.42 5.18 9.90
C ASP A 407 -16.00 3.79 10.12
N ALA A 408 -15.88 2.96 9.08
CA ALA A 408 -16.29 1.57 9.13
C ALA A 408 -15.58 0.80 10.25
N GLY A 409 -14.34 1.18 10.54
CA GLY A 409 -13.54 0.53 11.55
C GLY A 409 -14.08 0.71 12.96
N LEU A 410 -14.34 1.96 13.31
CA LEU A 410 -14.92 2.31 14.59
C LEU A 410 -16.28 1.64 14.79
N SER A 411 -17.10 1.56 13.73
CA SER A 411 -18.41 0.88 13.77
C SER A 411 -18.27 -0.59 14.11
N LEU A 412 -17.41 -1.32 13.38
CA LEU A 412 -17.17 -2.74 13.64
C LEU A 412 -16.62 -3.00 15.05
N MET A 413 -15.69 -2.16 15.52
CA MET A 413 -15.10 -2.30 16.86
C MET A 413 -16.09 -1.99 17.99
N THR A 414 -17.14 -1.21 17.72
CA THR A 414 -18.18 -0.86 18.70
C THR A 414 -19.44 -1.71 18.57
N GLY A 415 -19.49 -2.62 17.59
CA GLY A 415 -20.62 -3.52 17.36
C GLY A 415 -21.73 -2.95 16.47
N HIS A 416 -21.51 -1.80 15.84
CA HIS A 416 -22.45 -1.18 14.92
C HIS A 416 -22.33 -1.74 13.51
N LYS A 417 -23.46 -1.80 12.82
CA LYS A 417 -23.60 -2.24 11.43
C LYS A 417 -23.11 -1.15 10.50
N LEU A 418 -22.45 -1.58 9.43
CA LEU A 418 -22.11 -0.70 8.32
C LEU A 418 -23.32 -0.51 7.42
N VAL A 419 -23.63 0.74 7.08
CA VAL A 419 -24.79 1.07 6.23
C VAL A 419 -24.35 1.55 4.84
N TRP A 420 -23.22 2.26 4.76
CA TRP A 420 -22.83 3.01 3.58
C TRP A 420 -21.30 3.08 3.44
N GLN A 421 -20.79 3.01 2.22
CA GLN A 421 -19.38 3.23 1.90
C GLN A 421 -19.17 4.57 1.18
N PRO A 422 -18.76 5.62 1.90
CA PRO A 422 -18.78 7.01 1.46
C PRO A 422 -18.19 7.28 0.07
N PHE A 423 -16.90 7.02 -0.08
CA PHE A 423 -16.17 7.35 -1.29
C PHE A 423 -16.80 6.72 -2.54
N ILE A 424 -16.97 5.40 -2.53
CA ILE A 424 -17.37 4.68 -3.75
C ILE A 424 -18.84 4.94 -4.11
N MET A 425 -19.71 5.08 -3.11
CA MET A 425 -21.13 5.34 -3.36
C MET A 425 -21.35 6.75 -3.92
N THR A 426 -20.59 7.74 -3.44
CA THR A 426 -20.58 9.09 -4.03
C THR A 426 -20.09 9.07 -5.47
N GLN A 427 -19.04 8.29 -5.79
CA GLN A 427 -18.60 8.13 -7.18
C GLN A 427 -19.65 7.45 -8.07
N LEU A 428 -20.34 6.42 -7.56
CA LEU A 428 -21.42 5.76 -8.29
C LEU A 428 -22.62 6.70 -8.51
N HIS A 429 -22.96 7.53 -7.53
CA HIS A 429 -23.98 8.55 -7.65
C HIS A 429 -23.62 9.56 -8.77
N GLN A 430 -22.41 10.12 -8.72
CA GLN A 430 -21.91 11.07 -9.73
C GLN A 430 -21.88 10.47 -11.14
N GLN A 431 -21.64 9.16 -11.25
CA GLN A 431 -21.69 8.42 -12.51
C GLN A 431 -23.11 8.01 -12.94
N LYS A 432 -24.15 8.34 -12.16
CA LYS A 432 -25.56 7.96 -12.37
C LYS A 432 -25.79 6.44 -12.36
N ARG A 433 -25.04 5.73 -11.51
CA ARG A 433 -25.07 4.27 -11.37
C ARG A 433 -25.65 3.78 -10.06
N TRP A 434 -25.92 4.71 -9.14
CA TRP A 434 -26.59 4.46 -7.88
C TRP A 434 -27.45 5.67 -7.51
N ASN A 435 -28.64 5.41 -6.97
CA ASN A 435 -29.56 6.44 -6.50
C ASN A 435 -29.30 6.72 -5.01
N GLN A 436 -28.87 7.94 -4.67
CA GLN A 436 -28.58 8.31 -3.29
C GLN A 436 -29.82 8.66 -2.47
N GLU A 437 -30.96 8.88 -3.11
CA GLU A 437 -32.16 9.41 -2.48
C GLU A 437 -32.66 8.58 -1.29
N PRO A 438 -32.65 7.23 -1.30
CA PRO A 438 -33.04 6.45 -0.12
C PRO A 438 -32.18 6.76 1.11
N LEU A 439 -30.86 6.94 0.95
CA LEU A 439 -29.98 7.33 2.05
C LEU A 439 -30.30 8.73 2.55
N LEU A 440 -30.54 9.68 1.64
CA LEU A 440 -30.91 11.05 2.01
C LEU A 440 -32.25 11.09 2.75
N GLU A 441 -33.21 10.26 2.37
CA GLU A 441 -34.51 10.16 3.03
C GLU A 441 -34.37 9.68 4.48
N MET A 442 -33.54 8.66 4.73
CA MET A 442 -33.20 8.20 6.09
C MET A 442 -32.56 9.33 6.94
N ILE A 443 -31.71 10.17 6.32
CA ILE A 443 -31.10 11.33 6.99
C ILE A 443 -32.18 12.40 7.27
N ARG A 444 -33.01 12.76 6.29
CA ARG A 444 -34.11 13.74 6.47
C ARG A 444 -35.09 13.34 7.57
N ASN A 445 -35.43 12.05 7.60
CA ASN A 445 -36.32 11.44 8.60
C ASN A 445 -35.67 11.24 9.98
N LYS A 446 -34.38 11.58 10.14
CA LYS A 446 -33.62 11.44 11.39
C LYS A 446 -33.62 10.00 11.92
N GLU A 447 -33.55 9.03 11.00
CA GLU A 447 -33.57 7.61 11.37
C GLU A 447 -32.31 7.20 12.14
N PHE A 448 -31.16 7.80 11.80
CA PHE A 448 -29.90 7.56 12.50
C PHE A 448 -29.86 8.27 13.86
N LYS A 449 -29.54 7.52 14.92
CA LYS A 449 -29.39 8.07 16.27
C LYS A 449 -28.16 8.96 16.39
N ALA A 450 -27.12 8.63 15.62
CA ALA A 450 -25.94 9.46 15.47
C ALA A 450 -25.29 9.28 14.09
N LEU A 451 -24.51 10.28 13.67
CA LEU A 451 -23.57 10.15 12.57
C LEU A 451 -22.13 10.30 13.09
N VAL A 452 -21.20 9.56 12.49
CA VAL A 452 -19.75 9.67 12.76
C VAL A 452 -19.05 10.09 11.48
N LEU A 453 -18.57 11.34 11.42
CA LEU A 453 -18.01 11.94 10.19
C LEU A 453 -16.68 12.64 10.49
N PRO A 454 -15.71 12.65 9.55
CA PRO A 454 -14.36 13.18 9.78
C PRO A 454 -14.25 14.71 9.59
N ILE A 455 -15.36 15.37 9.23
CA ILE A 455 -15.46 16.79 8.88
C ILE A 455 -16.54 17.41 9.75
N ASN A 456 -16.34 18.66 10.16
CA ASN A 456 -17.37 19.44 10.85
C ASN A 456 -18.09 20.35 9.85
N PHE A 457 -19.16 19.85 9.22
CA PHE A 457 -19.97 20.60 8.26
C PHE A 457 -20.64 21.89 8.79
N GLU A 458 -20.61 22.18 10.10
CA GLU A 458 -21.08 23.45 10.66
C GLU A 458 -19.99 24.54 10.65
N LEU A 459 -18.72 24.15 10.80
CA LEU A 459 -17.58 25.08 10.83
C LEU A 459 -16.84 25.15 9.48
N ASP A 460 -16.85 24.04 8.74
CA ASP A 460 -16.07 23.86 7.53
C ASP A 460 -16.89 24.28 6.30
N THR A 461 -16.76 25.55 5.91
CA THR A 461 -17.54 26.15 4.80
C THR A 461 -16.91 25.93 3.42
N ASN A 462 -15.59 25.72 3.35
CA ASN A 462 -14.88 25.45 2.09
C ASN A 462 -14.41 24.00 2.00
N LEU A 463 -15.31 23.10 1.61
CA LEU A 463 -15.03 21.66 1.57
C LEU A 463 -13.94 21.28 0.54
N SER A 464 -13.70 22.14 -0.46
CA SER A 464 -12.64 21.94 -1.45
C SER A 464 -11.22 21.98 -0.84
N GLU A 465 -11.06 22.61 0.33
CA GLU A 465 -9.78 22.65 1.07
C GLU A 465 -9.46 21.32 1.76
N PHE A 466 -10.44 20.42 1.95
CA PHE A 466 -10.24 19.10 2.54
C PHE A 466 -9.76 18.04 1.53
N GLY A 467 -9.32 18.44 0.34
CA GLY A 467 -8.68 17.54 -0.62
C GLY A 467 -9.56 16.36 -1.04
N LEU A 468 -9.04 15.14 -0.92
CA LEU A 468 -9.76 13.91 -1.33
C LEU A 468 -10.98 13.61 -0.44
N TRP A 469 -11.08 14.18 0.77
CA TRP A 469 -12.22 13.96 1.65
C TRP A 469 -13.53 14.54 1.10
N TRP A 470 -13.45 15.61 0.30
CA TRP A 470 -14.60 16.14 -0.44
C TRP A 470 -15.21 15.12 -1.40
N THR A 471 -14.38 14.26 -2.01
CA THR A 471 -14.88 13.27 -2.98
C THR A 471 -15.72 12.15 -2.35
N GLN A 472 -15.87 12.16 -1.03
CA GLN A 472 -16.65 11.19 -0.27
C GLN A 472 -18.09 11.61 0.00
N PHE A 473 -18.42 12.88 -0.21
CA PHE A 473 -19.76 13.41 0.02
C PHE A 473 -20.22 14.19 -1.21
N ASP A 474 -21.52 14.12 -1.49
CA ASP A 474 -22.17 14.96 -2.48
C ASP A 474 -22.68 16.27 -1.82
N GLU A 475 -22.81 17.35 -2.60
CA GLU A 475 -23.29 18.66 -2.10
C GLU A 475 -24.67 18.53 -1.44
N GLU A 476 -25.57 17.75 -2.05
CA GLU A 476 -26.92 17.52 -1.53
C GLU A 476 -26.90 16.76 -0.20
N MET A 477 -26.00 15.78 -0.08
CA MET A 477 -25.82 15.00 1.14
C MET A 477 -25.31 15.87 2.28
N VAL A 478 -24.32 16.73 2.02
CA VAL A 478 -23.79 17.66 3.02
C VAL A 478 -24.88 18.60 3.51
N GLU A 479 -25.65 19.20 2.60
CA GLU A 479 -26.71 20.13 2.99
C GLU A 479 -27.84 19.44 3.75
N THR A 480 -28.17 18.21 3.36
CA THR A 480 -29.16 17.38 4.08
C THR A 480 -28.68 17.06 5.49
N ILE A 481 -27.42 16.65 5.67
CA ILE A 481 -26.84 16.40 7.00
C ILE A 481 -26.83 17.70 7.82
N ARG A 482 -26.36 18.80 7.25
CA ARG A 482 -26.32 20.12 7.90
C ARG A 482 -27.70 20.58 8.33
N THR A 483 -28.75 20.29 7.55
CA THR A 483 -30.12 20.70 7.87
C THR A 483 -30.72 19.88 9.01
N HIS A 484 -30.46 18.57 9.06
CA HIS A 484 -31.17 17.65 9.96
C HIS A 484 -30.38 17.20 11.19
N TYR A 485 -29.06 17.33 11.18
CA TYR A 485 -28.17 16.93 12.27
C TYR A 485 -27.26 18.08 12.69
N ARG A 486 -26.81 18.03 13.95
CA ARG A 486 -25.87 19.00 14.52
C ARG A 486 -24.69 18.33 15.17
N VAL A 487 -23.54 18.99 15.15
CA VAL A 487 -22.34 18.49 15.81
C VAL A 487 -22.50 18.55 17.32
N ALA A 488 -22.09 17.48 18.00
CA ALA A 488 -22.07 17.45 19.45
C ALA A 488 -21.10 18.52 19.99
N PRO A 489 -21.47 19.32 21.02
CA PRO A 489 -20.58 20.32 21.63
C PRO A 489 -19.17 19.77 21.93
N ARG A 490 -18.14 20.62 22.00
CA ARG A 490 -16.75 20.23 22.31
C ARG A 490 -16.39 20.63 23.76
N ILE A 491 -16.50 19.74 24.75
CA ILE A 491 -15.96 20.00 26.11
C ILE A 491 -14.47 19.69 26.15
N ASN A 492 -13.67 20.67 26.54
CA ASN A 492 -12.23 20.52 26.75
C ASN A 492 -11.94 19.40 27.78
N PRO A 493 -11.14 18.35 27.45
CA PRO A 493 -10.82 17.28 28.40
C PRO A 493 -10.08 17.72 29.66
N ALA A 494 -9.57 18.96 29.71
CA ALA A 494 -9.01 19.55 30.92
C ALA A 494 -10.07 20.09 31.90
N ALA A 495 -11.35 20.12 31.54
CA ALA A 495 -12.42 20.67 32.37
C ALA A 495 -13.13 19.57 33.20
N ASN A 496 -12.54 19.31 34.36
CA ASN A 496 -13.15 18.87 35.62
C ASN A 496 -13.95 17.56 35.72
N ARG A 497 -13.51 16.77 36.72
CA ARG A 497 -14.29 15.75 37.42
C ARG A 497 -15.58 16.37 37.97
N GLY A 498 -16.70 15.73 37.67
CA GLY A 498 -17.96 15.88 38.38
C GLY A 498 -18.83 17.03 37.92
N GLN A 499 -19.52 16.86 36.78
CA GLN A 499 -20.88 17.32 36.49
C GLN A 499 -21.34 16.78 35.12
N ASP A 500 -22.63 16.53 34.98
CA ASP A 500 -23.37 15.93 33.85
C ASP A 500 -22.75 16.15 32.43
N PRO A 501 -22.34 15.10 31.69
CA PRO A 501 -21.42 15.19 30.57
C PRO A 501 -22.13 15.31 29.21
N ARG A 502 -22.56 16.51 28.82
CA ARG A 502 -23.14 16.73 27.48
C ARG A 502 -22.12 17.29 26.49
N TRP A 503 -21.40 16.32 25.91
CA TRP A 503 -20.79 16.30 24.57
C TRP A 503 -19.37 16.85 24.36
N VAL A 504 -18.51 16.03 23.72
CA VAL A 504 -17.17 16.29 23.11
C VAL A 504 -17.07 15.37 21.88
N TRP A 505 -16.51 15.73 20.71
CA TRP A 505 -15.10 15.55 20.34
C TRP A 505 -14.81 15.96 18.89
N GLY A 506 -13.59 16.45 18.69
CA GLY A 506 -12.85 16.31 17.45
C GLY A 506 -11.52 15.63 17.77
N TYR A 507 -11.32 14.43 17.23
CA TYR A 507 -10.11 13.60 17.33
C TYR A 507 -8.99 14.09 16.40
N HIS A 508 -7.72 14.21 16.78
CA HIS A 508 -6.66 14.23 15.74
C HIS A 508 -6.08 12.82 15.64
N SER A 509 -6.71 12.01 14.78
CA SER A 509 -5.94 10.96 14.12
C SER A 509 -4.84 11.65 13.34
N PRO A 510 -3.66 11.05 13.19
CA PRO A 510 -2.78 11.41 12.08
C PRO A 510 -3.42 11.02 10.74
N PHE A 511 -4.76 11.05 10.59
CA PHE A 511 -5.56 10.60 9.45
C PHE A 511 -6.98 11.22 9.44
N GLY A 512 -7.29 12.21 10.29
CA GLY A 512 -8.62 12.88 10.32
C GLY A 512 -9.31 12.97 11.69
N THR A 513 -10.33 13.84 11.77
CA THR A 513 -11.04 14.18 13.00
C THR A 513 -12.48 13.71 12.99
N ASN A 514 -12.78 12.57 13.64
CA ASN A 514 -14.16 12.12 13.75
C ASN A 514 -14.95 12.99 14.73
N TYR A 515 -16.11 13.46 14.26
CA TYR A 515 -17.12 14.23 14.97
C TYR A 515 -18.39 13.40 15.09
N LEU A 516 -19.07 13.54 16.23
CA LEU A 516 -20.39 12.98 16.46
C LEU A 516 -21.46 14.00 16.10
N TYR A 517 -22.45 13.54 15.32
CA TYR A 517 -23.62 14.31 14.94
C TYR A 517 -24.86 13.70 15.56
N PHE A 518 -25.78 14.55 16.04
CA PHE A 518 -27.07 14.13 16.58
C PHE A 518 -28.23 14.80 15.84
N PRO A 519 -29.38 14.14 15.74
CA PRO A 519 -30.59 14.76 15.19
C PRO A 519 -30.90 16.10 15.86
N LYS A 520 -31.28 17.10 15.06
CA LYS A 520 -31.68 18.44 15.52
C LYS A 520 -33.04 18.46 16.21
#